data_AF-A0A645FJQ3-F1
#
_entry.id   AF-A0A645FJQ3-F1
#
_cell.length_a   1.000
_cell.length_b   1.000
_cell.length_c   1.000
_cell.angle_alpha   90.00
_cell.angle_beta   90.00
_cell.angle_gamma   90.00
#
_symmetry.space_group_name_H-M   'P 1'
#
loop_
_entity.id
_entity.type
_entity.pdbx_description
1 polymer ?
#
loop_
_entity_poly.entity_id
_entity_poly.type
_entity_poly.pdbx_seq_one_letter_code
_entity_poly.pdbx_strand_id
1 'polypeptide(L)'
;MLGCCGRPTKDLGEVNEFTKKYSNLDNMIKGSGAKEIITACQSCLKVIGEESPEYVVKSLWTVLKDIGVPNEAKGIGNESDLEFSIKDSCASMRNTELQDSIRSIIDELGYKVKEQEEKNVSCCGTGGMIHTVNTELSKKIMKDSASKCDTDYIVTYCGGCRNSMVQGGKHSVHILDLVFNDTWTSKSSMPAAVGSLKSWMNRFQVKRKSKTIK
;
A
#
# COMPACT_ATOMS: atom_id res chain seq x y z
N MET A 1 2.54 -17.69 -4.48
CA MET A 1 3.42 -17.03 -5.47
C MET A 1 4.17 -15.87 -4.81
N LEU A 2 5.47 -15.71 -5.05
CA LEU A 2 6.26 -14.58 -4.52
C LEU A 2 7.17 -14.02 -5.63
N GLY A 3 6.62 -13.11 -6.44
CA GLY A 3 7.32 -12.41 -7.51
C GLY A 3 7.11 -10.90 -7.42
N CYS A 4 8.10 -10.11 -7.85
CA CYS A 4 8.00 -8.66 -7.92
C CYS A 4 7.57 -8.25 -9.33
N CYS A 5 6.68 -7.27 -9.45
CA CYS A 5 6.28 -6.71 -10.75
C CYS A 5 7.39 -5.90 -11.44
N GLY A 6 8.52 -5.63 -10.76
CA GLY A 6 9.67 -4.97 -11.39
C GLY A 6 9.50 -3.47 -11.61
N ARG A 7 8.48 -2.82 -10.99
CA ARG A 7 8.18 -1.40 -11.20
C ARG A 7 9.40 -0.47 -11.12
N PRO A 8 10.30 -0.54 -10.12
CA PRO A 8 11.47 0.33 -10.10
C PRO A 8 12.40 0.16 -11.30
N THR A 9 12.60 -1.08 -11.77
CA THR A 9 13.41 -1.37 -12.96
C THR A 9 12.75 -0.82 -14.22
N LYS A 10 11.42 -0.93 -14.32
CA LYS A 10 10.62 -0.31 -15.40
C LYS A 10 10.79 1.21 -15.40
N ASP A 11 10.62 1.86 -14.24
CA ASP A 11 10.70 3.31 -14.10
C ASP A 11 12.09 3.87 -14.41
N LEU A 12 13.15 3.06 -14.25
CA LEU A 12 14.52 3.42 -14.63
C LEU A 12 14.80 3.30 -16.14
N GLY A 13 13.89 2.74 -16.93
CA GLY A 13 14.11 2.50 -18.36
C GLY A 13 15.03 1.32 -18.65
N GLU A 14 15.32 0.47 -17.66
CA GLU A 14 16.15 -0.73 -17.79
C GLU A 14 15.37 -1.86 -18.47
N VAL A 15 15.04 -1.67 -19.75
CA VAL A 15 14.09 -2.52 -20.50
C VAL A 15 14.46 -4.00 -20.43
N ASN A 16 15.72 -4.36 -20.66
CA ASN A 16 16.15 -5.76 -20.67
C ASN A 16 16.01 -6.42 -19.30
N GLU A 17 16.43 -5.73 -18.24
CA GLU A 17 16.33 -6.24 -16.87
C GLU A 17 14.88 -6.29 -16.39
N PHE A 18 14.07 -5.31 -16.80
CA PHE A 18 12.64 -5.32 -16.54
C PHE A 18 11.97 -6.53 -17.19
N THR A 19 12.18 -6.74 -18.49
CA THR A 19 11.62 -7.89 -19.23
C THR A 19 12.00 -9.22 -18.59
N LYS A 20 13.27 -9.38 -18.19
CA LYS A 20 13.74 -10.58 -17.49
C LYS A 20 13.09 -10.77 -16.13
N LYS A 21 12.90 -9.70 -15.34
CA LYS A 21 12.23 -9.79 -14.03
C LYS A 21 10.74 -10.07 -14.19
N TYR A 22 10.08 -9.39 -15.12
CA TYR A 22 8.65 -9.49 -15.35
C TYR A 22 8.28 -10.86 -15.91
N SER A 23 9.06 -11.41 -16.85
CA SER A 23 8.80 -12.74 -17.42
C SER A 23 8.79 -13.85 -16.36
N ASN A 24 9.57 -13.72 -15.29
CA ASN A 24 9.49 -14.65 -14.15
C ASN A 24 8.13 -14.56 -13.44
N LEU A 25 7.62 -13.34 -13.20
CA LEU A 25 6.29 -13.17 -12.60
C LEU A 25 5.18 -13.67 -13.53
N ASP A 26 5.25 -13.32 -14.82
CA ASP A 26 4.28 -13.73 -15.84
C ASP A 26 4.22 -15.25 -15.98
N ASN A 27 5.37 -15.95 -16.02
CA ASN A 27 5.41 -17.41 -16.04
C ASN A 27 4.78 -18.03 -14.78
N MET A 28 4.94 -17.41 -13.60
CA MET A 28 4.28 -17.87 -12.38
C MET A 28 2.76 -17.69 -12.46
N ILE A 29 2.30 -16.57 -13.00
CA ILE A 29 0.87 -16.30 -13.24
C ILE A 29 0.31 -17.34 -14.21
N LYS A 30 0.95 -17.55 -15.36
CA LYS A 30 0.57 -18.59 -16.35
C LYS A 30 0.50 -19.98 -15.71
N GLY A 31 1.52 -20.35 -14.94
CA GLY A 31 1.57 -21.64 -14.25
C GLY A 31 0.50 -21.82 -13.17
N SER A 32 -0.12 -20.74 -12.69
CA SER A 32 -1.22 -20.82 -11.72
C SER A 32 -2.59 -21.14 -12.35
N GLY A 33 -2.74 -20.97 -13.67
CA GLY A 33 -4.03 -21.11 -14.36
C GLY A 33 -5.04 -19.99 -14.04
N ALA A 34 -4.62 -18.93 -13.37
CA ALA A 34 -5.49 -17.80 -13.02
C ALA A 34 -5.95 -17.03 -14.26
N LYS A 35 -7.23 -16.62 -14.27
CA LYS A 35 -7.80 -15.71 -15.28
C LYS A 35 -7.93 -14.27 -14.76
N GLU A 36 -8.00 -14.13 -13.45
CA GLU A 36 -8.12 -12.87 -12.74
C GLU A 36 -7.01 -12.75 -11.69
N ILE A 37 -6.45 -11.54 -11.57
CA ILE A 37 -5.35 -11.22 -10.66
C ILE A 37 -5.80 -10.08 -9.75
N ILE A 38 -5.87 -10.36 -8.45
CA ILE A 38 -6.21 -9.34 -7.43
C ILE A 38 -4.91 -8.82 -6.81
N THR A 39 -4.74 -7.50 -6.80
CA THR A 39 -3.52 -6.86 -6.29
C THR A 39 -3.83 -5.85 -5.19
N ALA A 40 -3.12 -5.96 -4.06
CA ALA A 40 -3.19 -4.95 -2.99
C ALA A 40 -2.31 -3.73 -3.28
N CYS A 41 -1.25 -3.90 -4.09
CA CYS A 41 -0.31 -2.84 -4.43
C CYS A 41 -0.70 -2.16 -5.74
N GLN A 42 -0.81 -0.84 -5.73
CA GLN A 42 -1.20 -0.01 -6.87
C GLN A 42 -0.15 -0.05 -7.98
N SER A 43 1.13 -0.26 -7.64
CA SER A 43 2.17 -0.49 -8.64
C SER A 43 2.01 -1.84 -9.34
N CYS A 44 1.60 -2.89 -8.61
CA CYS A 44 1.29 -4.18 -9.22
C CYS A 44 0.07 -4.10 -10.11
N LEU A 45 -1.01 -3.44 -9.66
CA LEU A 45 -2.22 -3.19 -10.46
C LEU A 45 -1.85 -2.58 -11.81
N LYS A 46 -1.08 -1.49 -11.79
CA LYS A 46 -0.66 -0.79 -13.01
C LYS A 46 0.24 -1.65 -13.90
N VAL A 47 1.34 -2.18 -13.35
CA VAL A 47 2.33 -2.89 -14.19
C VAL A 47 1.76 -4.18 -14.76
N ILE A 48 1.06 -4.98 -13.97
CA ILE A 48 0.50 -6.24 -14.48
C ILE A 48 -0.59 -5.95 -15.52
N GLY A 49 -1.43 -4.93 -15.29
CA GLY A 49 -2.46 -4.53 -16.27
C GLY A 49 -1.88 -4.00 -17.59
N GLU A 50 -0.71 -3.35 -17.56
CA GLU A 50 -0.02 -2.86 -18.77
C GLU A 50 0.70 -3.98 -19.53
N GLU A 51 1.32 -4.92 -18.82
CA GLU A 51 2.27 -5.89 -19.39
C GLU A 51 1.67 -7.26 -19.65
N SER A 52 0.53 -7.58 -19.03
CA SER A 52 -0.21 -8.81 -19.27
C SER A 52 -1.70 -8.51 -19.49
N PRO A 53 -2.05 -7.84 -20.61
CA PRO A 53 -3.42 -7.42 -20.91
C PRO A 53 -4.41 -8.58 -21.12
N GLU A 54 -3.93 -9.83 -21.22
CA GLU A 54 -4.76 -11.01 -21.31
C GLU A 54 -5.47 -11.38 -19.99
N TYR A 55 -5.02 -10.84 -18.85
CA TYR A 55 -5.66 -11.08 -17.55
C TYR A 55 -6.56 -9.93 -17.13
N VAL A 56 -7.63 -10.27 -16.41
CA VAL A 56 -8.40 -9.27 -15.66
C VAL A 56 -7.60 -8.93 -14.41
N VAL A 57 -7.13 -7.68 -14.27
CA VAL A 57 -6.37 -7.23 -13.09
C VAL A 57 -7.24 -6.29 -12.26
N LYS A 58 -7.55 -6.67 -11.03
CA LYS A 58 -8.36 -5.88 -10.09
C LYS A 58 -7.55 -5.41 -8.89
N SER A 59 -8.00 -4.31 -8.30
CA SER A 59 -7.51 -3.89 -7.00
C SER A 59 -8.18 -4.72 -5.91
N LEU A 60 -7.41 -5.10 -4.88
CA LEU A 60 -7.98 -5.66 -3.66
C LEU A 60 -9.02 -4.71 -3.05
N TRP A 61 -8.80 -3.41 -3.16
CA TRP A 61 -9.66 -2.40 -2.54
C TRP A 61 -11.04 -2.34 -3.21
N THR A 62 -11.09 -2.39 -4.54
CA THR A 62 -12.37 -2.45 -5.27
C THR A 62 -13.10 -3.76 -4.99
N VAL A 63 -12.37 -4.89 -4.93
CA VAL A 63 -12.98 -6.18 -4.56
C VAL A 63 -13.55 -6.15 -3.14
N LEU A 64 -12.84 -5.59 -2.16
CA LEU A 64 -13.33 -5.46 -0.79
C LEU A 64 -14.52 -4.51 -0.67
N LYS A 65 -14.59 -3.44 -1.49
CA LYS A 65 -15.78 -2.61 -1.58
C LYS A 65 -17.00 -3.41 -2.06
N ASP A 66 -16.80 -4.30 -3.04
CA ASP A 66 -17.91 -5.08 -3.62
C ASP A 66 -18.39 -6.21 -2.70
N ILE A 67 -17.49 -6.90 -2.00
CA ILE A 67 -17.82 -8.07 -1.16
C ILE A 67 -17.96 -7.73 0.33
N GLY A 68 -17.54 -6.54 0.74
CA GLY A 68 -17.43 -6.10 2.13
C GLY A 68 -16.13 -6.53 2.82
N VAL A 69 -15.81 -5.87 3.93
CA VAL A 69 -14.75 -6.32 4.85
C VAL A 69 -15.18 -7.61 5.59
N PRO A 70 -14.23 -8.38 6.17
CA PRO A 70 -14.56 -9.51 7.03
C PRO A 70 -15.57 -9.11 8.12
N ASN A 71 -16.53 -9.99 8.44
CA ASN A 71 -17.61 -9.65 9.35
C ASN A 71 -17.11 -9.23 10.73
N GLU A 72 -15.99 -9.80 11.19
CA GLU A 72 -15.35 -9.49 12.47
C GLU A 72 -14.70 -8.09 12.47
N ALA A 73 -14.42 -7.52 11.30
CA ALA A 73 -13.82 -6.20 11.15
C ALA A 73 -14.86 -5.07 11.02
N LYS A 74 -16.12 -5.39 10.73
CA LYS A 74 -17.19 -4.39 10.57
C LYS A 74 -17.38 -3.61 11.87
N GLY A 75 -17.27 -2.28 11.80
CA GLY A 75 -17.40 -1.41 12.97
C GLY A 75 -16.29 -1.58 14.03
N ILE A 76 -15.19 -2.27 13.73
CA ILE A 76 -14.06 -2.46 14.68
C ILE A 76 -13.48 -1.13 15.18
N GLY A 77 -13.60 -0.07 14.38
CA GLY A 77 -13.16 1.29 14.66
C GLY A 77 -14.17 2.16 15.41
N ASN A 78 -15.40 1.69 15.69
CA ASN A 78 -16.46 2.54 16.27
C ASN A 78 -16.06 3.19 17.61
N GLU A 79 -15.29 2.46 18.43
CA GLU A 79 -14.80 2.92 19.74
C GLU A 79 -13.42 3.60 19.68
N SER A 80 -12.89 3.82 18.46
CA SER A 80 -11.62 4.54 18.27
C SER A 80 -11.77 6.02 18.61
N ASP A 81 -10.83 6.53 19.41
CA ASP A 81 -10.67 7.96 19.67
C ASP A 81 -9.80 8.68 18.62
N LEU A 82 -9.29 7.94 17.63
CA LEU A 82 -8.47 8.47 16.54
C LEU A 82 -9.32 9.02 15.39
N GLU A 83 -8.85 10.14 14.82
CA GLU A 83 -9.28 10.64 13.51
C GLU A 83 -8.10 10.52 12.55
N PHE A 84 -8.29 9.80 11.44
CA PHE A 84 -7.25 9.52 10.47
C PHE A 84 -7.31 10.49 9.28
N SER A 85 -6.16 10.92 8.78
CA SER A 85 -6.07 11.45 7.42
C SER A 85 -5.70 10.35 6.43
N ILE A 86 -6.39 10.30 5.29
CA ILE A 86 -6.04 9.39 4.20
C ILE A 86 -4.87 9.97 3.41
N LYS A 87 -3.83 9.15 3.20
CA LYS A 87 -2.76 9.46 2.27
C LYS A 87 -2.90 8.64 0.99
N ASP A 88 -3.56 9.24 0.00
CA ASP A 88 -3.71 8.63 -1.32
C ASP A 88 -2.34 8.45 -2.00
N SER A 89 -2.13 7.29 -2.62
CA SER A 89 -0.87 6.98 -3.28
C SER A 89 -0.77 7.68 -4.64
N CYS A 90 0.43 8.09 -5.06
CA CYS A 90 0.63 8.67 -6.39
C CYS A 90 0.24 7.70 -7.52
N ALA A 91 0.32 6.39 -7.30
CA ALA A 91 -0.05 5.36 -8.27
C ALA A 91 -1.57 5.22 -8.46
N SER A 92 -2.38 5.73 -7.53
CA SER A 92 -3.84 5.74 -7.59
C SER A 92 -4.43 7.13 -7.86
N MET A 93 -3.60 8.15 -8.08
CA MET A 93 -4.05 9.54 -8.18
C MET A 93 -5.12 9.78 -9.25
N ARG A 94 -5.12 8.98 -10.34
CA ARG A 94 -6.11 9.04 -11.42
C ARG A 94 -7.15 7.92 -11.37
N ASN A 95 -7.19 7.15 -10.29
CA ASN A 95 -8.12 6.04 -10.10
C ASN A 95 -9.06 6.40 -8.95
N THR A 96 -10.10 7.17 -9.27
CA THR A 96 -11.12 7.64 -8.32
C THR A 96 -11.90 6.47 -7.72
N GLU A 97 -12.23 5.46 -8.53
CA GLU A 97 -12.91 4.25 -8.04
C GLU A 97 -12.13 3.54 -6.92
N LEU A 98 -10.81 3.40 -7.07
CA LEU A 98 -9.95 2.83 -6.04
C LEU A 98 -9.92 3.72 -4.79
N GLN A 99 -9.80 5.03 -4.96
CA GLN A 99 -9.82 6.01 -3.86
C GLN A 99 -11.15 5.97 -3.09
N ASP A 100 -12.28 5.86 -3.79
CA ASP A 100 -13.61 5.72 -3.19
C ASP A 100 -13.74 4.38 -2.46
N SER A 101 -13.13 3.32 -3.00
CA SER A 101 -13.11 2.01 -2.34
C SER A 101 -12.39 2.04 -1.01
N ILE A 102 -11.27 2.77 -0.93
CA ILE A 102 -10.55 2.98 0.34
C ILE A 102 -11.44 3.68 1.37
N ARG A 103 -12.15 4.73 0.96
CA ARG A 103 -13.07 5.48 1.83
C ARG A 103 -14.23 4.60 2.31
N SER A 104 -14.85 3.85 1.39
CA SER A 104 -15.92 2.90 1.70
C SER A 104 -15.49 1.83 2.70
N ILE A 105 -14.27 1.29 2.55
CA ILE A 105 -13.72 0.30 3.48
C ILE A 105 -13.53 0.93 4.86
N ILE A 106 -12.95 2.13 4.94
CA ILE A 106 -12.70 2.78 6.24
C ILE A 106 -14.01 3.13 6.95
N ASP A 107 -15.02 3.56 6.20
CA ASP A 107 -16.37 3.82 6.72
C ASP A 107 -17.03 2.53 7.24
N GLU A 108 -16.94 1.42 6.50
CA GLU A 108 -17.46 0.11 6.94
C GLU A 108 -16.74 -0.41 8.21
N LEU A 109 -15.46 -0.09 8.38
CA LEU A 109 -14.70 -0.37 9.59
C LEU A 109 -15.11 0.55 10.77
N GLY A 110 -15.75 1.69 10.53
CA GLY A 110 -16.22 2.61 11.56
C GLY A 110 -15.20 3.62 12.07
N TYR A 111 -14.08 3.85 11.36
CA TYR A 111 -13.08 4.84 11.78
C TYR A 111 -13.42 6.25 11.28
N LYS A 112 -13.12 7.27 12.09
CA LYS A 112 -13.24 8.67 11.70
C LYS A 112 -12.13 9.06 10.73
N VAL A 113 -12.51 9.76 9.67
CA VAL A 113 -11.56 10.25 8.66
C VAL A 113 -11.73 11.75 8.45
N LYS A 114 -10.59 12.44 8.37
CA LYS A 114 -10.48 13.80 7.86
C LYS A 114 -9.83 13.77 6.48
N GLU A 115 -10.63 14.08 5.47
CA GLU A 115 -10.16 14.21 4.08
C GLU A 115 -9.11 15.31 3.97
N GLN A 116 -8.06 15.03 3.18
CA GLN A 116 -7.03 16.02 2.90
C GLN A 116 -7.50 16.98 1.81
N GLU A 117 -7.17 18.26 1.96
CA GLU A 117 -7.33 19.20 0.86
C GLU A 117 -6.45 18.77 -0.32
N GLU A 118 -6.96 18.89 -1.56
CA GLU A 118 -6.24 18.46 -2.77
C GLU A 118 -4.83 19.08 -2.88
N LYS A 119 -4.69 20.35 -2.46
CA LYS A 119 -3.40 21.08 -2.42
C LYS A 119 -2.35 20.44 -1.50
N ASN A 120 -2.79 19.62 -0.53
CA ASN A 120 -1.95 18.93 0.44
C ASN A 120 -1.52 17.53 -0.06
N VAL A 121 -2.09 17.04 -1.16
CA VAL A 121 -1.74 15.75 -1.76
C VAL A 121 -0.39 15.84 -2.47
N SER A 122 0.66 15.38 -1.80
CA SER A 122 2.03 15.35 -2.33
C SER A 122 2.64 13.94 -2.40
N CYS A 123 3.73 13.79 -3.16
CA CYS A 123 4.51 12.55 -3.16
C CYS A 123 5.14 12.30 -1.77
N CYS A 124 5.04 11.07 -1.28
CA CYS A 124 5.61 10.66 0.01
C CYS A 124 7.16 10.50 0.03
N GLY A 125 7.85 10.71 -1.10
CA GLY A 125 9.31 10.65 -1.16
C GLY A 125 9.94 9.25 -1.28
N THR A 126 9.15 8.18 -1.47
CA THR A 126 9.68 6.84 -1.82
C THR A 126 9.53 6.47 -3.29
N GLY A 127 8.66 7.18 -4.04
CA GLY A 127 8.49 6.96 -5.48
C GLY A 127 9.81 7.18 -6.24
N GLY A 128 9.98 6.46 -7.36
CA GLY A 128 11.20 6.54 -8.18
C GLY A 128 12.50 6.16 -7.44
N MET A 129 12.40 5.52 -6.27
CA MET A 129 13.54 5.09 -5.46
C MET A 129 14.51 6.21 -5.04
N ILE A 130 14.07 7.47 -4.97
CA ILE A 130 14.94 8.62 -4.66
C ILE A 130 15.80 8.45 -3.40
N HIS A 131 15.30 7.72 -2.40
CA HIS A 131 16.02 7.41 -1.16
C HIS A 131 17.36 6.66 -1.38
N THR A 132 17.53 5.95 -2.50
CA THR A 132 18.77 5.22 -2.83
C THR A 132 19.84 6.10 -3.47
N VAL A 133 19.45 7.26 -4.03
CA VAL A 133 20.37 8.19 -4.72
C VAL A 133 20.58 9.48 -3.94
N ASN A 134 19.56 9.97 -3.24
CA ASN A 134 19.61 11.19 -2.45
C ASN A 134 18.73 11.05 -1.20
N THR A 135 19.30 10.41 -0.18
CA THR A 135 18.62 10.16 1.09
C THR A 135 18.23 11.45 1.82
N GLU A 136 19.03 12.51 1.73
CA GLU A 136 18.71 13.79 2.38
C GLU A 136 17.47 14.44 1.77
N LEU A 137 17.40 14.51 0.44
CA LEU A 137 16.24 15.03 -0.26
C LEU A 137 15.00 14.17 0.01
N SER A 138 15.14 12.84 -0.01
CA SER A 138 14.05 11.93 0.32
C SER A 138 13.48 12.20 1.72
N LYS A 139 14.34 12.38 2.73
CA LYS A 139 13.92 12.74 4.10
C LYS A 139 13.23 14.11 4.17
N LYS A 140 13.70 15.10 3.41
CA LYS A 140 13.05 16.42 3.32
C LYS A 140 11.63 16.29 2.74
N ILE A 141 11.46 15.53 1.66
CA ILE A 141 10.15 15.27 1.05
C ILE A 141 9.22 14.50 2.01
N MET A 142 9.73 13.50 2.72
CA MET A 142 8.94 12.76 3.71
C MET A 142 8.41 13.69 4.81
N LYS A 143 9.26 14.57 5.35
CA LYS A 143 8.85 15.57 6.37
C LYS A 143 7.82 16.55 5.82
N ASP A 144 8.05 17.11 4.64
CA ASP A 144 7.10 18.04 4.00
C ASP A 144 5.75 17.38 3.70
N SER A 145 5.76 16.16 3.16
CA SER A 145 4.53 15.40 2.92
C SER A 145 3.79 15.07 4.21
N ALA A 146 4.51 14.81 5.30
CA ALA A 146 3.91 14.53 6.61
C ALA A 146 3.34 15.79 7.25
N SER A 147 4.03 16.94 7.16
CA SER A 147 3.55 18.21 7.73
C SER A 147 2.30 18.77 7.06
N LYS A 148 2.02 18.34 5.82
CA LYS A 148 0.80 18.70 5.07
C LYS A 148 -0.42 17.87 5.46
N CYS A 149 -0.26 16.82 6.26
CA CYS A 149 -1.38 16.01 6.72
C CYS A 149 -2.07 16.69 7.91
N ASP A 150 -3.40 16.75 7.86
CA ASP A 150 -4.22 17.50 8.82
C ASP A 150 -4.31 16.87 10.22
N THR A 151 -3.93 15.60 10.35
CA THR A 151 -3.95 14.83 11.60
C THR A 151 -2.57 14.23 11.87
N ASP A 152 -2.35 13.73 13.09
CA ASP A 152 -1.14 12.98 13.44
C ASP A 152 -1.22 11.50 13.05
N TYR A 153 -2.42 11.01 12.74
CA TYR A 153 -2.72 9.61 12.45
C TYR A 153 -3.06 9.43 10.98
N ILE A 154 -2.22 8.70 10.24
CA ILE A 154 -2.30 8.61 8.79
C ILE A 154 -2.62 7.18 8.37
N VAL A 155 -3.74 7.00 7.68
CA VAL A 155 -4.04 5.74 7.00
C VAL A 155 -3.51 5.79 5.57
N THR A 156 -2.83 4.74 5.17
CA THR A 156 -2.27 4.56 3.83
C THR A 156 -2.67 3.21 3.28
N TYR A 157 -2.59 3.03 1.97
CA TYR A 157 -2.78 1.73 1.31
C TYR A 157 -1.60 1.39 0.39
N CYS A 158 -0.47 2.07 0.61
CA CYS A 158 0.82 1.84 -0.02
C CYS A 158 1.89 1.72 1.07
N GLY A 159 2.59 0.59 1.11
CA GLY A 159 3.62 0.33 2.12
C GLY A 159 4.78 1.34 2.10
N GLY A 160 5.11 1.92 0.94
CA GLY A 160 6.09 3.01 0.83
C GLY A 160 5.61 4.28 1.52
N CYS A 161 4.37 4.72 1.22
CA CYS A 161 3.74 5.87 1.86
C CYS A 161 3.68 5.70 3.38
N ARG A 162 3.26 4.53 3.85
CA ARG A 162 3.22 4.18 5.28
C ARG A 162 4.55 4.43 5.98
N ASN A 163 5.63 3.91 5.41
CA ASN A 163 6.97 4.05 5.99
C ASN A 163 7.47 5.50 5.92
N SER A 164 7.17 6.21 4.83
CA SER A 164 7.48 7.63 4.68
C SER A 164 6.80 8.50 5.71
N MET A 165 5.52 8.27 6.00
CA MET A 165 4.76 9.09 6.95
C MET A 165 5.33 8.93 8.36
N VAL A 166 5.74 7.72 8.75
CA VAL A 166 6.45 7.51 10.03
C VAL A 166 7.82 8.19 10.03
N GLN A 167 8.61 8.08 8.96
CA GLN A 167 9.89 8.79 8.87
C GLN A 167 9.73 10.32 8.86
N GLY A 168 8.59 10.82 8.39
CA GLY A 168 8.21 12.23 8.44
C GLY A 168 7.74 12.71 9.82
N GLY A 169 7.56 11.81 10.79
CA GLY A 169 7.20 12.14 12.17
C GLY A 169 5.72 11.93 12.53
N LYS A 170 4.93 11.29 11.67
CA LYS A 170 3.51 10.99 11.92
C LYS A 170 3.31 9.55 12.38
N HIS A 171 2.18 9.24 13.00
CA HIS A 171 1.77 7.86 13.23
C HIS A 171 1.06 7.35 11.98
N SER A 172 1.55 6.27 11.36
CA SER A 172 0.92 5.77 10.13
C SER A 172 0.66 4.28 10.19
N VAL A 173 -0.51 3.89 9.71
CA VAL A 173 -0.96 2.52 9.56
C VAL A 173 -1.26 2.24 8.08
N HIS A 174 -1.15 0.97 7.69
CA HIS A 174 -1.70 0.50 6.44
C HIS A 174 -3.18 0.16 6.64
N ILE A 175 -4.03 0.29 5.62
CA ILE A 175 -5.45 -0.07 5.72
C ILE A 175 -5.64 -1.53 6.14
N LEU A 176 -4.74 -2.43 5.74
CA LEU A 176 -4.73 -3.82 6.22
C LEU A 176 -4.49 -3.93 7.73
N ASP A 177 -3.78 -2.98 8.33
CA ASP A 177 -3.62 -2.94 9.79
C ASP A 177 -4.94 -2.56 10.48
N LEU A 178 -5.82 -1.80 9.81
CA LEU A 178 -7.16 -1.47 10.31
C LEU A 178 -8.15 -2.64 10.14
N VAL A 179 -7.98 -3.45 9.08
CA VAL A 179 -8.86 -4.58 8.77
C VAL A 179 -8.55 -5.82 9.62
N PHE A 180 -7.27 -6.12 9.88
CA PHE A 180 -6.85 -7.43 10.41
C PHE A 180 -6.25 -7.43 11.82
N ASN A 181 -6.19 -6.27 12.49
CA ASN A 181 -5.75 -6.18 13.89
C ASN A 181 -6.86 -5.64 14.78
N ASP A 182 -6.61 -5.64 16.09
CA ASP A 182 -7.47 -4.99 17.08
C ASP A 182 -7.62 -3.48 16.80
N THR A 183 -8.67 -2.88 17.39
CA THR A 183 -8.96 -1.45 17.27
C THR A 183 -7.76 -0.57 17.59
N TRP A 184 -7.45 0.35 16.68
CA TRP A 184 -6.42 1.37 16.89
C TRP A 184 -6.98 2.53 17.70
N THR A 185 -6.31 2.88 18.80
CA THR A 185 -6.66 4.00 19.70
C THR A 185 -5.42 4.81 20.01
N SER A 186 -5.56 5.96 20.67
CA SER A 186 -4.43 6.76 21.17
C SER A 186 -3.54 6.01 22.17
N LYS A 187 -4.05 4.93 22.77
CA LYS A 187 -3.30 4.04 23.69
C LYS A 187 -2.56 2.92 22.96
N SER A 188 -2.86 2.69 21.68
CA SER A 188 -2.24 1.63 20.90
C SER A 188 -0.78 1.94 20.60
N SER A 189 0.07 0.91 20.62
CA SER A 189 1.47 1.06 20.18
C SER A 189 1.53 1.15 18.66
N MET A 190 1.52 2.38 18.13
CA MET A 190 1.56 2.63 16.68
C MET A 190 2.79 2.00 16.02
N PRO A 191 2.68 1.36 14.85
CA PRO A 191 3.80 0.58 14.36
C PRO A 191 4.89 1.47 13.75
N ALA A 192 6.14 1.19 14.10
CA ALA A 192 7.31 1.98 13.71
C ALA A 192 7.71 1.77 12.24
N ALA A 193 8.63 2.61 11.75
CA ALA A 193 9.27 2.41 10.46
C ALA A 193 10.01 1.07 10.43
N VAL A 194 9.86 0.33 9.33
CA VAL A 194 10.45 -1.02 9.22
C VAL A 194 11.83 -0.92 8.58
N GLY A 195 12.87 -1.26 9.35
CA GLY A 195 14.24 -1.32 8.85
C GLY A 195 14.48 -2.45 7.84
N SER A 196 15.62 -2.39 7.14
CA SER A 196 15.99 -3.36 6.10
C SER A 196 16.05 -4.79 6.63
N LEU A 197 16.69 -5.02 7.78
CA LEU A 197 16.83 -6.35 8.37
C LEU A 197 15.46 -6.97 8.69
N LYS A 198 14.60 -6.23 9.38
CA LYS A 198 13.24 -6.69 9.70
C LYS A 198 12.43 -6.96 8.44
N SER A 199 12.54 -6.11 7.42
CA SER A 199 11.89 -6.33 6.13
C SER A 199 12.33 -7.63 5.45
N TRP A 200 13.64 -7.93 5.46
CA TRP A 200 14.17 -9.19 4.94
C TRP A 200 13.68 -10.40 5.75
N MET A 201 13.68 -10.31 7.08
CA MET A 201 13.14 -11.36 7.95
C MET A 201 11.66 -11.62 7.68
N ASN A 202 10.85 -10.57 7.54
CA ASN A 202 9.44 -10.68 7.22
C ASN A 202 9.23 -11.41 5.88
N ARG A 203 9.99 -11.04 4.83
CA ARG A 203 9.95 -11.73 3.53
C ARG A 203 10.34 -13.20 3.64
N PHE A 204 11.36 -13.51 4.42
CA PHE A 204 11.79 -14.89 4.67
C PHE A 204 10.70 -15.71 5.37
N GLN A 205 10.08 -15.16 6.41
CA GLN A 205 8.98 -15.80 7.14
C GLN A 205 7.77 -16.04 6.23
N VAL A 206 7.39 -15.04 5.43
CA VAL A 206 6.32 -15.17 4.43
C VAL A 206 6.66 -16.27 3.41
N LYS A 207 7.89 -16.31 2.90
CA LYS A 207 8.34 -17.37 1.97
C LYS A 207 8.29 -18.78 2.58
N ARG A 208 8.53 -18.91 3.89
CA ARG A 208 8.37 -20.19 4.59
C ARG A 208 6.90 -20.57 4.75
N LYS A 209 6.06 -19.65 5.22
CA LYS A 209 4.62 -19.89 5.42
C LYS A 209 3.88 -20.11 4.11
N SER A 210 4.28 -19.47 3.01
CA SER A 210 3.63 -19.65 1.72
C SER A 210 3.82 -21.05 1.13
N LYS A 211 4.78 -21.84 1.63
CA LYS A 211 4.94 -23.24 1.23
C LYS A 211 3.95 -24.19 1.91
N THR A 212 3.31 -23.73 2.99
CA THR A 212 2.35 -24.54 3.77
C THR A 212 0.89 -24.20 3.47
N ILE A 213 0.65 -23.09 2.75
CA ILE A 213 -0.67 -22.72 2.25
C ILE A 213 -0.90 -23.53 0.97
N LYS A 214 -1.80 -24.50 1.03
CA LYS A 214 -2.26 -25.29 -0.12
C LYS A 214 -3.29 -24.52 -0.93
#